data_AF-A0A934BR53-F1
#
_entry.id   AF-A0A934BR53-F1
#
_cell.length_a   1.000
_cell.length_b   1.000
_cell.length_c   1.000
_cell.angle_alpha   90.00
_cell.angle_beta   90.00
_cell.angle_gamma   90.00
#
_symmetry.space_group_name_H-M   'P 1'
#
loop_
_entity.id
_entity.type
_entity.pdbx_description
1 polymer ?
#
loop_
_entity_poly.entity_id
_entity_poly.type
_entity_poly.pdbx_seq_one_letter_code
_entity_poly.pdbx_strand_id
1 'polypeptide(L)'
;MKATEVLVSHHSFLRALFDEIERAMRDVDTSAEISTFACMVEALMLDHAEAEETLLFAPLDNMLMEKGQLMQLYSNHRECLSLLQKAQEARPVTEAKSLLLVAMRMLRDHFRDEERKIILLAETTFQPKSLQKLGDLWVERHAPSDEQLAR
;
A
#
# COMPACT_ATOMS: atom_id res chain seq x y z
N MET A 1 2.66 18.78 4.39
CA MET A 1 1.85 18.26 3.25
C MET A 1 0.60 17.63 3.84
N LYS A 2 -0.56 17.63 3.20
CA LYS A 2 -1.74 16.92 3.76
C LYS A 2 -1.51 15.41 3.70
N ALA A 3 -2.06 14.65 4.65
CA ALA A 3 -2.01 13.18 4.63
C ALA A 3 -2.52 12.59 3.32
N THR A 4 -3.58 13.15 2.76
CA THR A 4 -4.17 12.79 1.47
C THR A 4 -3.21 13.01 0.29
N GLU A 5 -2.44 14.09 0.29
CA GLU A 5 -1.40 14.38 -0.71
C GLU A 5 -0.21 13.44 -0.58
N VAL A 6 0.21 13.13 0.65
CA VAL A 6 1.26 12.14 0.95
C VAL A 6 0.83 10.77 0.43
N LEU A 7 -0.41 10.37 0.71
CA LEU A 7 -0.97 9.09 0.31
C LEU A 7 -1.05 8.94 -1.22
N VAL A 8 -1.58 9.94 -1.93
CA VAL A 8 -1.60 9.96 -3.41
C VAL A 8 -0.19 9.86 -4.00
N SER A 9 0.78 10.53 -3.37
CA SER A 9 2.18 10.46 -3.79
C SER A 9 2.75 9.05 -3.57
N HIS A 10 2.44 8.43 -2.43
CA HIS A 10 2.84 7.05 -2.12
C HIS A 10 2.24 6.05 -3.11
N HIS A 11 0.94 6.15 -3.40
CA HIS A 11 0.29 5.32 -4.43
C HIS A 11 0.95 5.48 -5.80
N SER A 12 1.31 6.70 -6.17
CA SER A 12 1.94 6.99 -7.46
C SER A 12 3.34 6.37 -7.55
N PHE A 13 4.11 6.42 -6.46
CA PHE A 13 5.38 5.70 -6.35
C PHE A 13 5.20 4.18 -6.47
N LEU A 14 4.26 3.59 -5.72
CA LEU A 14 4.03 2.13 -5.75
C LEU A 14 3.56 1.67 -7.14
N ARG A 15 2.68 2.42 -7.81
CA ARG A 15 2.28 2.12 -9.20
C ARG A 15 3.46 2.13 -10.16
N ALA A 16 4.34 3.11 -10.06
CA ALA A 16 5.54 3.18 -10.89
C ALA A 16 6.49 2.01 -10.59
N LEU A 17 6.67 1.64 -9.33
CA LEU A 17 7.45 0.46 -8.95
C LEU A 17 6.85 -0.83 -9.52
N PHE A 18 5.52 -0.99 -9.47
CA PHE A 18 4.85 -2.14 -10.05
C PHE A 18 5.06 -2.23 -11.56
N ASP A 19 5.05 -1.09 -12.27
CA ASP A 19 5.35 -1.07 -13.71
C ASP A 19 6.77 -1.58 -14.00
N GLU A 20 7.75 -1.19 -13.17
CA GLU A 20 9.14 -1.63 -13.27
C GLU A 20 9.29 -3.12 -12.94
N ILE A 21 8.61 -3.61 -11.89
CA ILE A 21 8.58 -5.04 -11.54
C ILE A 21 7.94 -5.85 -12.68
N GLU A 22 6.79 -5.44 -13.21
CA GLU A 22 6.14 -6.10 -14.33
C GLU A 22 7.03 -6.14 -15.58
N ARG A 23 7.84 -5.10 -15.82
CA ARG A 23 8.84 -5.10 -16.89
C ARG A 23 9.95 -6.11 -16.62
N ALA A 24 10.54 -6.10 -15.43
CA ALA A 24 11.59 -7.03 -15.03
C ALA A 24 11.13 -8.50 -15.08
N MET A 25 9.89 -8.76 -14.66
CA MET A 25 9.29 -10.09 -14.65
C MET A 25 9.20 -10.75 -16.02
N ARG A 26 9.33 -10.02 -17.14
CA ARG A 26 9.35 -10.60 -18.49
C ARG A 26 10.51 -11.56 -18.71
N ASP A 27 11.65 -11.28 -18.08
CA ASP A 27 12.91 -11.99 -18.26
C ASP A 27 13.29 -12.85 -17.03
N VAL A 28 12.39 -12.96 -16.06
CA VAL A 28 12.60 -13.73 -14.82
C VAL A 28 12.15 -15.18 -15.01
N ASP A 29 13.08 -16.10 -14.81
CA ASP A 29 12.87 -17.54 -15.00
C ASP A 29 13.01 -18.35 -13.70
N THR A 30 13.26 -17.71 -12.56
CA THR A 30 13.40 -18.40 -11.27
C THR A 30 12.38 -17.96 -10.23
N SER A 31 11.94 -18.90 -9.40
CA SER A 31 11.02 -18.59 -8.30
C SER A 31 11.68 -17.77 -7.19
N ALA A 32 13.01 -17.78 -7.10
CA ALA A 32 13.76 -17.00 -6.12
C ALA A 32 13.70 -15.50 -6.44
N GLU A 33 13.83 -15.13 -7.72
CA GLU A 33 13.67 -13.74 -8.17
C GLU A 33 12.23 -13.25 -7.97
N ILE A 34 11.22 -14.07 -8.32
CA ILE A 34 9.82 -13.73 -8.05
C ILE A 34 9.56 -13.56 -6.55
N SER A 35 10.11 -14.45 -5.71
CA SER A 35 10.01 -14.34 -4.26
C SER A 35 10.64 -13.04 -3.74
N THR A 36 11.77 -12.62 -4.32
CA THR A 36 12.41 -11.34 -3.94
C THR A 36 11.50 -10.15 -4.24
N PHE A 37 10.89 -10.11 -5.44
CA PHE A 37 9.92 -9.06 -5.77
C PHE A 37 8.69 -9.10 -4.85
N ALA A 38 8.16 -10.29 -4.56
CA ALA A 38 7.02 -10.45 -3.67
C ALA A 38 7.32 -9.99 -2.23
N CYS A 39 8.50 -10.29 -1.68
CA CYS A 39 8.93 -9.79 -0.37
C CYS A 39 9.06 -8.27 -0.36
N MET A 40 9.61 -7.66 -1.42
CA MET A 40 9.73 -6.20 -1.51
C MET A 40 8.35 -5.53 -1.53
N VAL A 41 7.43 -6.04 -2.35
CA VAL A 41 6.06 -5.51 -2.43
C VAL A 41 5.31 -5.73 -1.12
N GLU A 42 5.49 -6.88 -0.45
CA GLU A 42 4.89 -7.14 0.87
C GLU A 42 5.36 -6.14 1.91
N ALA A 43 6.67 -5.91 2.01
CA ALA A 43 7.23 -4.96 2.99
C ALA A 43 6.69 -3.54 2.78
N LEU A 44 6.61 -3.09 1.52
CA LEU A 44 6.03 -1.79 1.18
C LEU A 44 4.53 -1.73 1.49
N MET A 45 3.80 -2.83 1.27
CA MET A 45 2.38 -2.89 1.56
C MET A 45 2.06 -2.94 3.05
N LEU A 46 2.90 -3.58 3.86
CA LEU A 46 2.75 -3.58 5.32
C LEU A 46 2.87 -2.17 5.88
N ASP A 47 3.89 -1.43 5.44
CA ASP A 47 4.09 -0.05 5.87
C ASP A 47 2.96 0.87 5.39
N HIS A 48 2.57 0.73 4.11
CA HIS A 48 1.43 1.43 3.54
C HIS A 48 0.14 1.23 4.36
N ALA A 49 -0.21 -0.04 4.59
CA ALA A 49 -1.43 -0.40 5.32
C ALA A 49 -1.39 0.13 6.76
N GLU A 50 -0.26 0.01 7.46
CA GLU A 50 -0.16 0.49 8.84
C GLU A 50 -0.34 2.01 8.91
N ALA A 51 0.26 2.75 7.98
CA ALA A 51 0.11 4.19 7.92
C ALA A 51 -1.33 4.62 7.62
N GLU A 52 -1.99 3.99 6.65
CA GLU A 52 -3.40 4.28 6.34
C GLU A 52 -4.34 3.93 7.49
N GLU A 53 -4.19 2.73 8.05
CA GLU A 53 -5.07 2.24 9.11
C GLU A 53 -4.97 3.13 10.36
N THR A 54 -3.76 3.58 10.70
CA THR A 54 -3.50 4.40 11.89
C THR A 54 -3.85 5.87 11.67
N LEU A 55 -3.45 6.44 10.53
CA LEU A 55 -3.48 7.89 10.32
C LEU A 55 -4.69 8.36 9.53
N LEU A 56 -5.39 7.47 8.82
CA LEU A 56 -6.54 7.84 7.99
C LEU A 56 -7.82 7.08 8.38
N PHE A 57 -7.78 5.74 8.49
CA PHE A 57 -8.98 4.95 8.76
C PHE A 57 -9.44 5.10 10.20
N ALA A 58 -8.55 4.98 11.19
CA ALA A 58 -8.94 5.15 12.60
C ALA A 58 -9.61 6.52 12.89
N PRO A 59 -9.12 7.66 12.34
CA PRO A 59 -9.84 8.93 12.42
C PRO A 59 -11.21 8.96 11.71
N LEU A 60 -11.44 8.10 10.72
CA LEU A 60 -12.68 8.01 9.94
C LEU A 60 -13.58 6.83 10.34
N ASP A 61 -13.20 6.05 11.34
CA ASP A 61 -13.68 4.69 11.60
C ASP A 61 -15.21 4.58 11.62
N ASN A 62 -15.87 5.43 12.41
CA ASN A 62 -17.33 5.47 12.52
C ASN A 62 -18.00 5.75 11.17
N MET A 63 -17.47 6.68 10.36
CA MET A 63 -18.06 6.99 9.05
C MET A 63 -17.81 5.90 8.02
N LEU A 64 -16.63 5.26 8.05
CA LEU A 64 -16.31 4.14 7.18
C LEU A 64 -17.16 2.91 7.52
N MET A 65 -17.43 2.69 8.80
CA MET A 65 -18.32 1.64 9.28
C MET A 65 -19.76 1.88 8.83
N GLU A 66 -20.29 3.09 9.00
CA GLU A 66 -21.65 3.46 8.54
C GLU A 66 -21.82 3.31 7.02
N LYS A 67 -20.76 3.56 6.25
CA LYS A 67 -20.75 3.38 4.78
C LYS A 67 -20.53 1.93 4.34
N GLY A 68 -20.28 1.00 5.27
CA GLY A 68 -19.96 -0.40 4.98
C GLY A 68 -18.62 -0.59 4.26
N GLN A 69 -17.70 0.38 4.34
CA GLN A 69 -16.43 0.38 3.62
C GLN A 69 -15.28 -0.13 4.48
N LEU A 70 -15.37 0.04 5.81
CA LEU A 70 -14.28 -0.26 6.74
C LEU A 70 -13.77 -1.71 6.64
N MET A 71 -14.67 -2.69 6.76
CA MET A 71 -14.30 -4.10 6.71
C MET A 71 -13.70 -4.49 5.35
N GLN A 72 -14.16 -3.87 4.26
CA GLN A 72 -13.64 -4.13 2.93
C GLN A 72 -12.20 -3.62 2.79
N LEU A 73 -11.89 -2.43 3.32
CA LEU A 73 -10.53 -1.87 3.28
C LEU A 73 -9.54 -2.79 4.00
N TYR A 74 -9.85 -3.19 5.23
CA TYR A 74 -9.02 -4.15 5.98
C TYR A 74 -8.93 -5.52 5.30
N SER A 75 -10.00 -5.96 4.62
CA SER A 75 -9.98 -7.22 3.88
C SER A 75 -9.07 -7.16 2.66
N ASN A 76 -9.07 -6.03 1.93
CA ASN A 76 -8.22 -5.83 0.76
C ASN A 76 -6.73 -5.91 1.14
N HIS A 77 -6.32 -5.25 2.23
CA HIS A 77 -4.94 -5.35 2.75
C HIS A 77 -4.57 -6.81 3.04
N ARG A 78 -5.39 -7.53 3.81
CA ARG A 78 -5.12 -8.92 4.20
C ARG A 78 -5.07 -9.87 3.01
N GLU A 79 -6.00 -9.72 2.07
CA GLU A 79 -6.04 -10.56 0.87
C GLU A 79 -4.79 -10.31 0.00
N CYS A 80 -4.33 -9.06 -0.11
CA CYS A 80 -3.13 -8.75 -0.87
C CYS A 80 -1.89 -9.36 -0.23
N LEU A 81 -1.74 -9.16 1.08
CA LEU A 81 -0.62 -9.72 1.84
C LEU A 81 -0.61 -11.25 1.72
N SER A 82 -1.76 -11.91 1.78
CA SER A 82 -1.87 -13.35 1.56
C SER A 82 -1.41 -13.78 0.17
N LEU A 83 -1.75 -13.04 -0.88
CA LEU A 83 -1.30 -13.34 -2.25
C LEU A 83 0.22 -13.15 -2.40
N LEU A 84 0.79 -12.11 -1.77
CA LEU A 84 2.23 -11.86 -1.78
C LEU A 84 3.00 -12.97 -1.05
N GLN A 85 2.51 -13.41 0.11
CA GLN A 85 3.09 -14.54 0.84
C GLN A 85 3.04 -15.84 0.02
N LYS A 86 1.90 -16.12 -0.61
CA LYS A 86 1.78 -17.26 -1.53
C LYS A 86 2.75 -17.15 -2.70
N ALA A 87 2.95 -15.96 -3.27
CA ALA A 87 3.88 -15.76 -4.38
C ALA A 87 5.35 -16.04 -3.99
N GLN A 88 5.73 -15.84 -2.72
CA GLN A 88 7.08 -16.15 -2.22
C GLN A 88 7.33 -17.66 -2.20
N GLU A 89 6.35 -18.42 -1.73
CA GLU A 89 6.46 -19.86 -1.53
C GLU A 89 6.12 -20.69 -2.78
N ALA A 90 5.32 -20.12 -3.69
CA ALA A 90 4.77 -20.84 -4.83
C ALA A 90 5.83 -21.45 -5.75
N ARG A 91 5.57 -22.68 -6.17
CA ARG A 91 6.30 -23.41 -7.20
C ARG A 91 5.24 -24.15 -8.02
N PRO A 92 5.24 -24.06 -9.36
CA PRO A 92 6.32 -23.60 -10.27
C PRO A 92 6.41 -22.07 -10.46
N VAL A 93 7.45 -21.60 -11.15
CA VAL A 93 7.71 -20.16 -11.47
C VAL A 93 6.49 -19.46 -12.05
N THR A 94 5.75 -20.15 -12.92
CA THR A 94 4.53 -19.61 -13.55
C THR A 94 3.43 -19.29 -12.55
N GLU A 95 3.29 -20.09 -11.49
CA GLU A 95 2.32 -19.84 -10.42
C GLU A 95 2.75 -18.65 -9.55
N ALA A 96 4.01 -18.60 -9.13
CA ALA A 96 4.56 -17.48 -8.36
C ALA A 96 4.38 -16.15 -9.11
N LYS A 97 4.68 -16.15 -10.41
CA LYS A 97 4.51 -15.01 -11.31
C LYS A 97 3.05 -14.58 -11.42
N SER A 98 2.14 -15.55 -11.57
CA SER A 98 0.69 -15.27 -11.61
C SER A 98 0.22 -14.61 -10.32
N LEU A 99 0.57 -15.17 -9.17
CA LEU A 99 0.17 -14.65 -7.85
C LEU A 99 0.67 -13.22 -7.61
N LEU A 100 1.94 -12.94 -7.94
CA LEU A 100 2.50 -11.59 -7.83
C LEU A 100 1.77 -10.58 -8.74
N LEU A 101 1.47 -10.95 -9.99
CA LEU A 101 0.72 -10.09 -10.91
C LEU A 101 -0.72 -9.83 -10.44
N VAL A 102 -1.38 -10.85 -9.86
CA VAL A 102 -2.72 -10.69 -9.29
C VAL A 102 -2.67 -9.75 -8.08
N ALA A 103 -1.70 -9.91 -7.18
CA ALA A 103 -1.51 -9.03 -6.04
C ALA A 103 -1.31 -7.57 -6.47
N MET A 104 -0.36 -7.30 -7.38
CA MET A 104 -0.10 -5.94 -7.87
C MET A 104 -1.32 -5.32 -8.56
N ARG A 105 -2.11 -6.11 -9.29
CA ARG A 105 -3.38 -5.62 -9.88
C ARG A 105 -4.39 -5.23 -8.80
N MET A 106 -4.54 -6.07 -7.78
CA MET A 106 -5.46 -5.80 -6.69
C MET A 106 -5.08 -4.53 -5.93
N LEU A 107 -3.78 -4.29 -5.73
CA LEU A 107 -3.27 -3.05 -5.14
C LEU A 107 -3.59 -1.82 -5.99
N ARG A 108 -3.43 -1.90 -7.32
CA ARG A 108 -3.81 -0.80 -8.22
C ARG A 108 -5.31 -0.49 -8.13
N ASP A 109 -6.15 -1.52 -8.02
CA ASP A 109 -7.59 -1.36 -7.88
C ASP A 109 -7.96 -0.75 -6.52
N HIS A 110 -7.28 -1.18 -5.44
CA HIS A 110 -7.43 -0.65 -4.09
C HIS A 110 -7.03 0.83 -4.00
N PHE A 111 -5.84 1.21 -4.49
CA PHE A 111 -5.39 2.61 -4.51
C PHE A 111 -6.37 3.52 -5.26
N ARG A 112 -6.88 3.04 -6.40
CA ARG A 112 -7.88 3.77 -7.19
C ARG A 112 -9.17 3.98 -6.41
N ASP A 113 -9.61 2.97 -5.68
CA ASP A 113 -10.83 3.03 -4.90
C ASP A 113 -10.68 3.96 -3.69
N GLU A 114 -9.53 3.96 -3.03
CA GLU A 114 -9.22 4.90 -1.96
C GLU A 114 -9.16 6.33 -2.41
N GLU A 115 -8.42 6.61 -3.49
CA GLU A 115 -8.33 7.95 -4.06
C GLU A 115 -9.70 8.52 -4.41
N ARG A 116 -10.60 7.68 -4.94
CA ARG A 116 -11.94 8.11 -5.35
C ARG A 116 -12.94 8.23 -4.21
N LYS A 117 -12.81 7.39 -3.18
CA LYS A 117 -13.83 7.24 -2.13
C LYS A 117 -13.34 7.76 -0.79
N ILE A 118 -12.20 7.26 -0.33
CA ILE A 118 -11.71 7.46 1.04
C ILE A 118 -10.97 8.79 1.17
N ILE A 119 -10.09 9.12 0.22
CA ILE A 119 -9.40 10.42 0.18
C ILE A 119 -10.40 11.56 0.01
N LEU A 120 -11.38 11.38 -0.88
CA LEU A 120 -12.46 12.35 -1.04
C LEU A 120 -13.24 12.55 0.27
N LEU A 121 -13.60 11.45 0.94
CA LEU A 121 -14.27 11.51 2.25
C LEU A 121 -13.41 12.29 3.26
N ALA A 122 -12.12 11.97 3.36
CA ALA A 122 -11.19 12.64 4.26
C ALA A 122 -11.10 14.16 3.99
N GLU A 123 -10.97 14.57 2.72
CA GLU A 123 -10.93 15.99 2.33
C GLU A 123 -12.24 16.73 2.62
N THR A 124 -13.39 16.05 2.53
CA THR A 124 -14.69 16.66 2.84
C THR A 124 -15.02 16.69 4.33
N THR A 125 -14.41 15.81 5.12
CA THR A 125 -14.70 15.68 6.55
C THR A 125 -13.73 16.47 7.42
N PHE A 126 -12.43 16.39 7.13
CA PHE A 126 -11.41 17.02 7.97
C PHE A 126 -11.13 18.45 7.57
N GLN A 127 -10.83 19.29 8.56
CA GLN A 127 -10.25 20.60 8.29
C GLN A 127 -8.86 20.42 7.64
N PRO A 128 -8.45 21.31 6.71
CA PRO A 128 -7.14 21.22 6.06
C PRO A 128 -5.96 21.12 7.04
N LYS A 129 -6.03 21.82 8.18
CA LYS A 129 -4.99 21.76 9.23
C LYS A 129 -4.90 20.39 9.91
N SER A 130 -6.03 19.68 10.07
CA SER A 130 -6.03 18.33 10.64
C SER A 130 -5.36 17.35 9.67
N LEU A 131 -5.69 17.44 8.38
CA LEU A 131 -5.02 16.64 7.34
C LEU A 131 -3.52 16.94 7.26
N GLN A 132 -3.13 18.20 7.43
CA GLN A 132 -1.71 18.57 7.46
C GLN A 132 -0.98 17.93 8.64
N LYS A 133 -1.55 17.97 9.86
CA LYS A 133 -0.96 17.30 11.02
C LYS A 133 -0.80 15.80 10.83
N LEU A 134 -1.79 15.14 10.25
CA LEU A 134 -1.73 13.71 9.92
C LEU A 134 -0.64 13.43 8.88
N GLY A 135 -0.48 14.31 7.88
CA GLY A 135 0.59 14.18 6.88
C GLY A 135 1.98 14.40 7.48
N ASP A 136 2.12 15.34 8.41
CA ASP A 136 3.38 15.58 9.11
C ASP A 136 3.77 14.36 9.97
N LEU A 137 2.81 13.72 10.66
CA LEU A 137 3.01 12.46 11.38
C LEU A 137 3.44 11.31 10.46
N TRP A 138 2.87 11.23 9.26
CA TRP A 138 3.28 10.24 8.25
C TRP A 138 4.75 10.44 7.87
N VAL A 139 5.15 11.67 7.57
CA VAL A 139 6.52 11.99 7.19
C VAL A 139 7.50 11.72 8.34
N GLU A 140 7.14 12.07 9.58
CA GLU A 140 7.97 11.85 10.76
C GLU A 140 8.25 10.36 10.99
N ARG A 141 7.27 9.48 10.77
CA ARG A 141 7.44 8.02 10.83
C ARG A 141 8.52 7.49 9.88
N HIS A 142 8.77 8.20 8.78
CA HIS A 142 9.73 7.85 7.73
C HIS A 142 10.98 8.73 7.73
N ALA A 143 11.09 9.67 8.67
CA ALA A 143 12.30 10.43 8.84
C ALA A 143 13.42 9.45 9.26
N PRO A 144 14.60 9.53 8.63
CA PRO A 144 15.71 8.69 9.04
C PRO A 144 16.00 8.97 10.52
N SER A 145 16.12 7.90 11.31
CA SER A 145 16.54 8.07 12.69
C SER A 145 17.97 8.64 12.72
N ASP A 146 18.33 9.35 13.79
CA ASP A 146 19.71 9.84 14.00
C ASP A 146 20.74 8.70 13.87
N GLU A 147 20.32 7.46 14.14
CA GLU A 147 21.12 6.24 14.03
C GLU A 147 21.34 5.77 12.59
N GLN A 148 20.43 6.08 11.67
CA GLN A 148 20.55 5.79 10.24
C GLN A 148 21.40 6.83 9.49
N LEU A 149 21.46 8.07 9.98
CA LEU A 149 22.31 9.14 9.42
C LEU A 149 23.78 9.03 9.85
N ALA A 150 24.08 8.21 10.85
CA ALA A 150 25.42 8.02 11.40
C ALA A 150 26.19 6.81 10.81
N ARG A 151 25.61 6.10 9.82
CA ARG A 151 26.23 4.97 9.10
C ARG A 151 26.60 5.36 7.67
#